data_AF-A0A9J7HII7-F1
#
_entry.id   AF-A0A9J7HII7-F1
#
_cell.length_a   1.000
_cell.length_b   1.000
_cell.length_c   1.000
_cell.angle_alpha   90.00
_cell.angle_beta   90.00
_cell.angle_gamma   90.00
#
_symmetry.space_group_name_H-M   'P 1'
#
loop_
_entity.id
_entity.type
_entity.pdbx_description
1 polymer ?
#
loop_
_entity_poly.entity_id
_entity_poly.type
_entity_poly.pdbx_seq_one_letter_code
_entity_poly.pdbx_strand_id
1 'polypeptide(L)'
;MGVNLKMGNLRSGFNAVLLFSLMIACLHLLTLRQRMHQLERKMTSVRRGHDVVRRSLASREEPEIEPAEDVPAVEGLEEHFVAKNFEKHSEDITKEENLAGNALSNPQNPEERFVDNNLNKSPNLEERLSDKTLREPQYLSERLAEKTLSESQDLHNVSLVKMDVEKNTTLAPKTTTTTKALSKAVTTTTTAVQRPIASTPSMQATFQTTGPKINPHNFNFIINNPDKCGDGDVLLLILVTTTPQGQVQRETIRKTWGNESNIPGVIFKTVFAIGHTDDAAAQAALVEENDKFKDIIQEDFVDSYHNLTLKTVMCWKWAFQYCPQARFIMKADDDTFVNIFSIARHLIGLHKAHVRRHVTGWVYVDTKPIRDPMSQWNKWYVKYEDYPRDSYPKYPCGFAYVISNDFTKVLYETSETIKYLFLEDAFLGLCMEKLGVEPVHHGGFVPWYTHIDSCQFDWLMASHWVKAYEYMWYLWNTLTSC
;
A
#
# COMPACT_ATOMS: atom_id res chain seq x y z
N MET A 1 71.21 8.71 -44.33
CA MET A 1 71.29 7.62 -43.33
C MET A 1 71.39 8.24 -41.94
N GLY A 2 70.83 7.63 -40.90
CA GLY A 2 71.02 8.07 -39.51
C GLY A 2 69.72 8.40 -38.76
N VAL A 3 69.33 7.48 -37.88
CA VAL A 3 68.16 7.58 -36.98
C VAL A 3 68.45 8.55 -35.82
N ASN A 4 67.42 9.22 -35.29
CA ASN A 4 67.37 9.47 -33.84
C ASN A 4 65.94 9.61 -33.32
N LEU A 5 65.51 8.69 -32.45
CA LEU A 5 64.24 8.78 -31.72
C LEU A 5 64.39 9.71 -30.52
N LYS A 6 63.34 10.49 -30.22
CA LYS A 6 63.02 10.92 -28.86
C LYS A 6 61.56 10.60 -28.52
N MET A 7 61.31 9.37 -28.09
CA MET A 7 60.15 9.08 -27.23
C MET A 7 60.56 9.36 -25.79
N GLY A 8 59.87 10.31 -25.13
CA GLY A 8 60.16 10.64 -23.74
C GLY A 8 59.36 11.82 -23.22
N ASN A 9 58.03 11.65 -23.07
CA ASN A 9 57.20 12.41 -22.10
C ASN A 9 55.74 11.94 -21.95
N LEU A 10 55.40 10.67 -22.27
CA LEU A 10 54.01 10.17 -22.15
C LEU A 10 53.72 9.27 -20.93
N ARG A 11 54.70 9.00 -20.07
CA ARG A 11 54.53 8.13 -18.87
C ARG A 11 54.26 8.88 -17.55
N SER A 12 54.51 10.19 -17.46
CA SER A 12 54.31 10.95 -16.21
C SER A 12 52.84 11.30 -15.97
N GLY A 13 52.12 11.77 -17.00
CA GLY A 13 50.72 12.20 -16.87
C GLY A 13 49.76 11.08 -16.50
N PHE A 14 49.91 9.89 -17.09
CA PHE A 14 49.02 8.75 -16.84
C PHE A 14 49.14 8.24 -15.39
N ASN A 15 50.36 8.20 -14.85
CA ASN A 15 50.60 7.85 -13.46
C ASN A 15 50.03 8.90 -12.48
N ALA A 16 50.10 10.19 -12.83
CA ALA A 16 49.53 11.25 -12.00
C ALA A 16 48.00 11.15 -11.87
N VAL A 17 47.29 10.88 -12.98
CA VAL A 17 45.83 10.67 -12.97
C VAL A 17 45.46 9.43 -12.15
N LEU A 18 46.18 8.32 -12.31
CA LEU A 18 45.91 7.08 -11.56
C LEU A 18 46.12 7.28 -10.04
N LEU A 19 47.19 7.98 -9.64
CA LEU A 19 47.45 8.32 -8.24
C LEU A 19 46.38 9.26 -7.66
N PHE A 20 45.88 10.22 -8.45
CA PHE A 20 44.81 11.12 -8.00
C PHE A 20 43.48 10.37 -7.78
N SER A 21 43.13 9.45 -8.69
CA SER A 21 41.96 8.57 -8.53
C SER A 21 42.08 7.65 -7.30
N LEU A 22 43.25 7.08 -7.04
CA LEU A 22 43.52 6.26 -5.84
C LEU A 22 43.43 7.10 -4.55
N MET A 23 43.94 8.33 -4.56
CA MET A 23 43.81 9.26 -3.42
C MET A 23 42.34 9.60 -3.12
N ILE A 24 41.53 9.86 -4.14
CA ILE A 24 40.09 10.10 -4.01
C ILE A 24 39.37 8.86 -3.46
N ALA A 25 39.67 7.66 -3.98
CA ALA A 25 39.11 6.41 -3.48
C ALA A 25 39.46 6.16 -2.00
N CYS A 26 40.72 6.38 -1.59
CA CYS A 26 41.13 6.31 -0.20
C CYS A 26 40.38 7.31 0.70
N LEU A 27 40.16 8.55 0.23
CA LEU A 27 39.41 9.56 0.98
C LEU A 27 37.92 9.18 1.16
N HIS A 28 37.31 8.56 0.14
CA HIS A 28 35.96 7.99 0.25
C HIS A 28 35.88 6.80 1.21
N LEU A 29 36.85 5.89 1.19
CA LEU A 29 36.90 4.76 2.13
C LEU A 29 37.10 5.23 3.58
N LEU A 30 37.93 6.25 3.81
CA LEU A 30 38.12 6.86 5.13
C LEU A 30 36.85 7.55 5.64
N THR A 31 36.12 8.27 4.78
CA THR A 31 34.84 8.90 5.17
C THR A 31 33.72 7.89 5.38
N LEU A 32 33.67 6.79 4.61
CA LEU A 32 32.76 5.66 4.87
C LEU A 32 33.05 5.01 6.23
N ARG A 33 34.32 4.71 6.53
CA ARG A 33 34.74 4.13 7.83
C ARG A 33 34.40 5.05 9.01
N GLN A 34 34.58 6.37 8.87
CA GLN A 34 34.16 7.33 9.89
C GLN A 34 32.64 7.35 10.10
N ARG A 35 31.83 7.24 9.03
CA ARG A 35 30.36 7.15 9.12
C ARG A 35 29.90 5.86 9.80
N MET A 36 30.52 4.71 9.48
CA MET A 36 30.25 3.45 10.18
C MET A 36 30.50 3.56 11.69
N HIS A 37 31.67 4.08 12.10
CA HIS A 37 31.98 4.30 13.52
C HIS A 37 31.09 5.36 14.23
N GLN A 38 30.37 6.22 13.50
CA GLN A 38 29.32 7.06 14.07
C GLN A 38 27.99 6.33 14.21
N LEU A 39 27.63 5.47 13.25
CA LEU A 39 26.45 4.60 13.30
C LEU A 39 26.54 3.60 14.47
N GLU A 40 27.67 2.92 14.65
CA GLU A 40 27.93 2.02 15.79
C GLU A 40 27.76 2.74 17.14
N ARG A 41 28.26 3.97 17.26
CA ARG A 41 28.10 4.81 18.46
C ARG A 41 26.64 5.21 18.71
N LYS A 42 25.87 5.49 17.66
CA LYS A 42 24.43 5.75 17.78
C LYS A 42 23.66 4.49 18.19
N MET A 43 23.92 3.34 17.56
CA MET A 43 23.33 2.04 17.93
C MET A 43 23.60 1.66 19.38
N THR A 44 24.85 1.80 19.84
CA THR A 44 25.20 1.48 21.24
C THR A 44 24.62 2.47 22.26
N SER A 45 24.35 3.72 21.86
CA SER A 45 23.59 4.69 22.66
C SER A 45 22.11 4.32 22.77
N VAL A 46 21.47 3.97 21.65
CA VAL A 46 20.06 3.51 21.61
C VAL A 46 19.88 2.23 22.44
N ARG A 47 20.79 1.26 22.31
CA ARG A 47 20.76 0.01 23.09
C ARG A 47 20.84 0.28 24.60
N ARG A 48 21.74 1.19 25.03
CA ARG A 48 21.80 1.65 26.43
C ARG A 48 20.53 2.37 26.90
N GLY A 49 19.91 3.19 26.06
CA GLY A 49 18.62 3.82 26.37
C GLY A 49 17.52 2.79 26.62
N HIS A 50 17.45 1.76 25.77
CA HIS A 50 16.50 0.67 25.91
C HIS A 50 16.72 -0.14 27.21
N ASP A 51 17.97 -0.43 27.58
CA ASP A 51 18.29 -1.12 28.83
C ASP A 51 17.93 -0.31 30.09
N VAL A 52 18.04 1.03 30.04
CA VAL A 52 17.61 1.91 31.13
C VAL A 52 16.09 1.90 31.29
N VAL A 53 15.34 2.00 30.19
CA VAL A 53 13.86 1.90 30.21
C VAL A 53 13.42 0.54 30.75
N ARG A 54 14.07 -0.55 30.31
CA ARG A 54 13.77 -1.91 30.78
C ARG A 54 13.97 -2.10 32.28
N ARG A 55 15.01 -1.50 32.88
CA ARG A 55 15.22 -1.52 34.34
C ARG A 55 14.23 -0.62 35.11
N SER A 56 13.83 0.50 34.52
CA SER A 56 12.81 1.40 35.11
C SER A 56 11.42 0.75 35.17
N LEU A 57 11.10 -0.13 34.21
CA LEU A 57 9.85 -0.91 34.22
C LEU A 57 9.90 -2.08 35.21
N ALA A 58 11.09 -2.68 35.44
CA ALA A 58 11.28 -3.78 36.38
C ALA A 58 11.41 -3.37 37.86
N SER A 59 11.18 -2.09 38.20
CA SER A 59 11.36 -1.53 39.56
C SER A 59 10.15 -0.77 40.08
N ARG A 60 8.96 -1.01 39.51
CA ARG A 60 7.68 -0.57 40.09
C ARG A 60 7.03 -1.73 40.83
N GLU A 61 7.00 -1.63 42.15
CA GLU A 61 6.14 -2.45 43.00
C GLU A 61 4.67 -2.05 42.80
N GLU A 62 3.78 -3.03 42.69
CA GLU A 62 2.33 -2.82 42.67
C GLU A 62 1.79 -2.75 44.11
N PRO A 63 0.75 -1.94 44.39
CA PRO A 63 0.14 -1.87 45.72
C PRO A 63 -0.78 -3.07 45.99
N GLU A 64 -0.72 -3.61 47.20
CA GLU A 64 -1.53 -4.73 47.67
C GLU A 64 -3.05 -4.42 47.64
N ILE A 65 -3.84 -5.40 47.21
CA ILE A 65 -5.30 -5.47 47.44
C ILE A 65 -5.61 -6.88 47.97
N GLU A 66 -6.32 -6.96 49.10
CA GLU A 66 -6.65 -8.22 49.78
C GLU A 66 -7.63 -9.12 49.00
N PRO A 67 -7.62 -10.45 49.24
CA PRO A 67 -8.22 -11.44 48.35
C PRO A 67 -9.72 -11.67 48.57
N ALA A 68 -10.40 -12.10 47.50
CA ALA A 68 -11.71 -12.76 47.54
C ALA A 68 -11.58 -14.20 47.01
N GLU A 69 -12.48 -15.07 47.48
CA GLU A 69 -12.26 -16.53 47.58
C GLU A 69 -12.35 -17.33 46.26
N ASP A 70 -11.52 -18.39 46.21
CA ASP A 70 -11.58 -19.66 45.47
C ASP A 70 -12.58 -19.90 44.31
N VAL A 71 -12.05 -20.38 43.18
CA VAL A 71 -12.51 -21.57 42.38
C VAL A 71 -11.49 -21.82 41.23
N PRO A 72 -11.20 -23.08 40.81
CA PRO A 72 -9.82 -23.47 40.51
C PRO A 72 -9.33 -23.34 39.05
N ALA A 73 -8.01 -23.45 38.91
CA ALA A 73 -7.23 -23.23 37.70
C ALA A 73 -7.45 -24.24 36.55
N VAL A 74 -7.18 -23.77 35.34
CA VAL A 74 -6.78 -24.59 34.19
C VAL A 74 -5.38 -24.10 33.77
N GLU A 75 -4.36 -24.91 34.03
CA GLU A 75 -2.96 -24.60 33.67
C GLU A 75 -2.59 -25.07 32.25
N GLY A 76 -1.63 -24.36 31.64
CA GLY A 76 -0.89 -24.77 30.45
C GLY A 76 -1.39 -24.14 29.13
N LEU A 77 -0.54 -23.64 28.23
CA LEU A 77 0.92 -23.63 28.16
C LEU A 77 1.39 -22.42 27.32
N GLU A 78 1.85 -21.33 27.95
CA GLU A 78 2.69 -20.32 27.30
C GLU A 78 3.83 -19.90 28.25
N GLU A 79 5.03 -20.40 27.96
CA GLU A 79 6.34 -19.75 28.21
C GLU A 79 7.46 -20.80 27.99
N HIS A 80 7.86 -21.09 26.74
CA HIS A 80 9.14 -21.77 26.46
C HIS A 80 9.68 -21.73 25.01
N PHE A 81 9.53 -20.63 24.24
CA PHE A 81 10.05 -20.61 22.85
C PHE A 81 10.61 -19.27 22.29
N VAL A 82 11.31 -18.47 23.11
CA VAL A 82 11.96 -17.22 22.62
C VAL A 82 13.48 -17.13 22.88
N ALA A 83 14.07 -18.00 23.71
CA ALA A 83 15.43 -17.82 24.24
C ALA A 83 16.54 -18.67 23.58
N LYS A 84 16.45 -19.09 22.30
CA LYS A 84 17.48 -19.99 21.71
C LYS A 84 17.94 -19.80 20.25
N ASN A 85 17.43 -18.83 19.50
CA ASN A 85 17.82 -18.62 18.10
C ASN A 85 18.80 -17.44 17.84
N PHE A 86 19.32 -16.78 18.88
CA PHE A 86 20.20 -15.60 18.72
C PHE A 86 21.72 -15.89 18.71
N GLU A 87 22.14 -17.15 18.87
CA GLU A 87 23.56 -17.54 18.98
C GLU A 87 24.05 -18.55 17.93
N LYS A 88 23.31 -18.78 16.83
CA LYS A 88 23.69 -19.76 15.80
C LYS A 88 23.87 -19.21 14.37
N HIS A 89 24.01 -17.89 14.19
CA HIS A 89 24.14 -17.26 12.87
C HIS A 89 25.31 -16.24 12.77
N SER A 90 26.29 -16.30 13.67
CA SER A 90 27.51 -15.47 13.60
C SER A 90 28.76 -16.21 13.12
N GLU A 91 28.68 -17.49 12.71
CA GLU A 91 29.85 -18.30 12.34
C GLU A 91 29.90 -18.77 10.86
N ASP A 92 28.82 -18.64 10.08
CA ASP A 92 28.79 -19.09 8.67
C ASP A 92 29.10 -18.01 7.62
N ILE A 93 29.31 -16.75 8.02
CA ILE A 93 29.61 -15.64 7.08
C ILE A 93 31.12 -15.51 6.76
N THR A 94 32.00 -16.25 7.43
CA THR A 94 33.47 -16.16 7.26
C THR A 94 34.11 -17.28 6.43
N LYS A 95 33.38 -17.91 5.48
CA LYS A 95 33.91 -19.03 4.67
C LYS A 95 33.85 -18.93 3.15
N GLU A 96 33.19 -17.94 2.55
CA GLU A 96 33.09 -17.84 1.07
C GLU A 96 34.04 -16.81 0.40
N GLU A 97 34.77 -15.98 1.15
CA GLU A 97 35.70 -14.99 0.55
C GLU A 97 37.09 -15.54 0.14
N ASN A 98 37.28 -16.87 0.03
CA ASN A 98 38.60 -17.47 -0.20
C ASN A 98 38.72 -18.38 -1.45
N LEU A 99 37.89 -18.18 -2.49
CA LEU A 99 37.94 -18.99 -3.72
C LEU A 99 37.61 -18.21 -5.02
N ALA A 100 38.26 -17.06 -5.24
CA ALA A 100 38.20 -16.36 -6.54
C ALA A 100 39.51 -15.58 -6.85
N GLY A 101 40.62 -16.31 -7.03
CA GLY A 101 41.90 -15.67 -7.34
C GLY A 101 42.91 -16.57 -8.04
N ASN A 102 42.78 -16.74 -9.37
CA ASN A 102 43.91 -16.82 -10.33
C ASN A 102 43.47 -17.06 -11.78
N ALA A 103 44.33 -16.62 -12.72
CA ALA A 103 44.40 -16.97 -14.15
C ALA A 103 43.33 -16.40 -15.13
N LEU A 104 43.64 -16.03 -16.39
CA LEU A 104 44.90 -15.59 -17.05
C LEU A 104 44.60 -15.04 -18.48
N SER A 105 45.38 -14.06 -18.94
CA SER A 105 45.75 -13.73 -20.36
C SER A 105 44.72 -13.61 -21.53
N ASN A 106 44.74 -12.40 -22.10
CA ASN A 106 44.44 -11.91 -23.48
C ASN A 106 44.99 -12.79 -24.66
N PRO A 107 44.79 -12.50 -25.99
CA PRO A 107 43.78 -11.70 -26.74
C PRO A 107 43.13 -12.42 -27.98
N GLN A 108 42.09 -11.82 -28.60
CA GLN A 108 41.99 -11.68 -30.09
C GLN A 108 40.85 -10.73 -30.54
N ASN A 109 41.04 -10.10 -31.71
CA ASN A 109 40.13 -9.21 -32.46
C ASN A 109 40.29 -9.60 -33.96
N PRO A 110 39.30 -9.46 -34.88
CA PRO A 110 39.21 -8.19 -35.66
C PRO A 110 37.85 -7.81 -36.31
N GLU A 111 37.69 -6.50 -36.60
CA GLU A 111 36.94 -5.83 -37.71
C GLU A 111 35.39 -6.09 -37.85
N GLU A 112 34.52 -5.20 -38.35
CA GLU A 112 34.53 -4.17 -39.43
C GLU A 112 33.79 -2.86 -38.97
N ARG A 113 34.23 -1.61 -39.20
CA ARG A 113 34.26 -0.71 -40.41
C ARG A 113 32.95 0.00 -40.86
N PHE A 114 32.93 1.34 -40.66
CA PHE A 114 32.27 2.41 -41.48
C PHE A 114 30.71 2.43 -41.54
N VAL A 115 29.93 3.45 -41.97
CA VAL A 115 30.05 4.89 -42.41
C VAL A 115 28.64 5.56 -42.25
N ASP A 116 28.35 6.86 -42.09
CA ASP A 116 29.14 8.12 -42.13
C ASP A 116 28.47 9.33 -41.37
N ASN A 117 29.19 10.47 -41.33
CA ASN A 117 28.82 11.88 -41.08
C ASN A 117 27.34 12.38 -41.03
N ASN A 118 27.07 13.32 -40.11
CA ASN A 118 26.89 14.75 -40.49
C ASN A 118 27.04 15.75 -39.32
N LEU A 119 27.71 16.87 -39.60
CA LEU A 119 27.97 18.00 -38.68
C LEU A 119 27.53 19.30 -39.38
N ASN A 120 26.81 20.19 -38.68
CA ASN A 120 26.85 21.62 -39.02
C ASN A 120 26.60 22.54 -37.80
N LYS A 121 27.15 23.75 -37.88
CA LYS A 121 27.36 24.73 -36.77
C LYS A 121 26.15 25.69 -36.64
N SER A 122 25.65 26.05 -35.43
CA SER A 122 26.10 27.12 -34.48
C SER A 122 25.94 28.56 -35.02
N PRO A 123 25.77 29.65 -34.21
CA PRO A 123 25.79 29.78 -32.72
C PRO A 123 24.77 30.78 -32.06
N ASN A 124 24.95 31.05 -30.75
CA ASN A 124 24.39 32.12 -29.88
C ASN A 124 22.92 31.98 -29.42
N LEU A 125 22.49 32.43 -28.22
CA LEU A 125 23.03 33.47 -27.32
C LEU A 125 22.93 33.08 -25.81
N GLU A 126 23.79 33.64 -24.96
CA GLU A 126 23.82 33.46 -23.50
C GLU A 126 22.79 34.31 -22.75
N GLU A 127 22.14 33.77 -21.71
CA GLU A 127 21.98 34.47 -20.42
C GLU A 127 21.65 33.49 -19.27
N ARG A 128 22.04 33.84 -18.03
CA ARG A 128 21.63 33.26 -16.73
C ARG A 128 22.17 31.87 -16.35
N LEU A 129 23.47 31.84 -16.05
CA LEU A 129 24.04 30.94 -15.05
C LEU A 129 24.45 31.73 -13.79
N SER A 130 23.63 31.67 -12.74
CA SER A 130 24.13 31.80 -11.36
C SER A 130 23.19 31.07 -10.38
N ASP A 131 23.81 30.39 -9.42
CA ASP A 131 23.25 29.75 -8.23
C ASP A 131 22.09 28.73 -8.36
N LYS A 132 22.48 27.47 -8.65
CA LYS A 132 21.78 26.28 -8.14
C LYS A 132 22.78 25.22 -7.70
N THR A 133 23.03 25.09 -6.41
CA THR A 133 23.43 23.83 -5.76
C THR A 133 23.22 23.94 -4.24
N LEU A 134 23.03 22.80 -3.55
CA LEU A 134 22.66 22.62 -2.13
C LEU A 134 21.13 22.67 -1.87
N ARG A 135 20.43 21.65 -1.33
CA ARG A 135 20.73 20.21 -1.05
C ARG A 135 19.41 19.42 -1.02
N GLU A 136 19.40 18.17 -1.47
CA GLU A 136 18.49 17.12 -0.97
C GLU A 136 19.24 15.77 -0.91
N PRO A 137 19.19 15.00 0.20
CA PRO A 137 19.89 13.72 0.31
C PRO A 137 18.94 12.53 0.51
N GLN A 138 18.35 12.00 -0.57
CA GLN A 138 17.63 10.70 -0.53
C GLN A 138 17.87 9.75 -1.72
N TYR A 139 18.47 10.22 -2.82
CA TYR A 139 18.72 9.44 -4.05
C TYR A 139 19.99 8.55 -4.07
N LEU A 140 20.53 8.14 -2.91
CA LEU A 140 21.81 7.39 -2.86
C LEU A 140 21.66 5.86 -2.73
N SER A 141 20.48 5.34 -2.39
CA SER A 141 20.22 3.90 -2.32
C SER A 141 19.88 3.29 -3.68
N GLU A 142 19.18 4.03 -4.55
CA GLU A 142 18.65 3.51 -5.83
C GLU A 142 19.77 3.21 -6.84
N ARG A 143 20.77 4.10 -6.97
CA ARG A 143 21.90 3.91 -7.90
C ARG A 143 22.85 2.76 -7.54
N LEU A 144 22.75 2.19 -6.33
CA LEU A 144 23.50 0.99 -5.96
C LEU A 144 22.78 -0.29 -6.42
N ALA A 145 21.44 -0.30 -6.43
CA ALA A 145 20.66 -1.44 -6.93
C ALA A 145 20.72 -1.54 -8.46
N GLU A 146 20.53 -0.41 -9.17
CA GLU A 146 20.57 -0.38 -10.65
C GLU A 146 21.88 -0.89 -11.24
N LYS A 147 23.00 -0.65 -10.54
CA LYS A 147 24.33 -1.03 -11.01
C LYS A 147 24.66 -2.52 -10.80
N THR A 148 23.89 -3.24 -10.00
CA THR A 148 24.06 -4.69 -9.77
C THR A 148 23.17 -5.53 -10.69
N LEU A 149 22.20 -4.91 -11.38
CA LEU A 149 21.22 -5.58 -12.25
C LEU A 149 21.58 -5.56 -13.75
N SER A 150 22.54 -4.74 -14.19
CA SER A 150 22.99 -4.75 -15.60
C SER A 150 24.00 -5.86 -15.93
N GLU A 151 24.40 -6.68 -14.94
CA GLU A 151 25.37 -7.77 -15.13
C GLU A 151 24.72 -9.17 -15.09
N SER A 152 23.38 -9.26 -14.96
CA SER A 152 22.64 -10.53 -14.87
C SER A 152 21.64 -10.79 -16.01
N GLN A 153 21.69 -10.03 -17.10
CA GLN A 153 20.74 -10.20 -18.23
C GLN A 153 21.20 -11.16 -19.33
N ASP A 154 22.47 -11.58 -19.34
CA ASP A 154 22.98 -12.59 -20.27
C ASP A 154 22.97 -14.00 -19.66
N LEU A 155 21.79 -14.64 -19.61
CA LEU A 155 21.57 -16.10 -19.65
C LEU A 155 20.10 -16.47 -19.33
N HIS A 156 19.24 -16.53 -20.35
CA HIS A 156 18.36 -17.69 -20.65
C HIS A 156 17.40 -17.37 -21.81
N ASN A 157 17.59 -18.04 -22.94
CA ASN A 157 16.66 -18.00 -24.07
C ASN A 157 16.53 -19.43 -24.63
N VAL A 158 15.51 -20.17 -24.19
CA VAL A 158 15.23 -21.54 -24.68
C VAL A 158 13.72 -21.74 -24.89
N SER A 159 13.41 -22.14 -26.13
CA SER A 159 12.13 -22.48 -26.75
C SER A 159 10.98 -23.04 -25.88
N LEU A 160 9.79 -22.47 -26.07
CA LEU A 160 8.51 -23.15 -25.84
C LEU A 160 8.17 -24.05 -27.05
N VAL A 161 7.95 -25.34 -26.80
CA VAL A 161 7.40 -26.29 -27.78
C VAL A 161 5.91 -26.52 -27.48
N LYS A 162 5.09 -26.52 -28.54
CA LYS A 162 3.64 -26.76 -28.47
C LYS A 162 3.33 -28.22 -28.16
N MET A 163 2.23 -28.46 -27.43
CA MET A 163 1.46 -29.71 -27.55
C MET A 163 -0.05 -29.40 -27.53
N ASP A 164 -0.71 -29.70 -28.65
CA ASP A 164 -2.17 -29.73 -28.77
C ASP A 164 -2.70 -31.12 -28.35
N VAL A 165 -3.84 -31.18 -27.65
CA VAL A 165 -4.71 -32.37 -27.60
C VAL A 165 -6.17 -31.93 -27.56
N GLU A 166 -6.96 -32.39 -28.54
CA GLU A 166 -8.42 -32.16 -28.60
C GLU A 166 -9.23 -33.39 -28.16
N LYS A 167 -10.37 -33.13 -27.46
CA LYS A 167 -11.66 -33.89 -27.48
C LYS A 167 -11.63 -35.34 -26.90
N ASN A 168 -12.73 -35.93 -26.39
CA ASN A 168 -14.14 -35.73 -26.76
C ASN A 168 -15.18 -36.26 -25.72
N THR A 169 -16.42 -35.73 -25.78
CA THR A 169 -17.75 -36.36 -25.49
C THR A 169 -18.18 -36.97 -24.13
N THR A 170 -19.08 -36.24 -23.44
CA THR A 170 -20.46 -36.63 -22.99
C THR A 170 -20.84 -38.07 -22.60
N LEU A 171 -21.50 -38.24 -21.43
CA LEU A 171 -22.93 -38.67 -21.30
C LEU A 171 -23.41 -38.72 -19.84
N ALA A 172 -24.71 -38.50 -19.62
CA ALA A 172 -25.42 -38.72 -18.34
C ALA A 172 -26.55 -39.76 -18.51
N PRO A 173 -27.07 -40.34 -17.43
CA PRO A 173 -28.53 -40.24 -17.23
C PRO A 173 -29.01 -40.08 -15.77
N LYS A 174 -30.30 -39.77 -15.64
CA LYS A 174 -31.13 -39.69 -14.41
C LYS A 174 -31.42 -41.13 -13.88
N THR A 175 -32.11 -41.44 -12.75
CA THR A 175 -33.36 -40.87 -12.21
C THR A 175 -33.78 -41.48 -10.82
N THR A 176 -34.36 -40.67 -9.92
CA THR A 176 -35.49 -40.92 -8.96
C THR A 176 -35.54 -42.02 -7.85
N THR A 177 -35.77 -41.55 -6.59
CA THR A 177 -36.72 -42.01 -5.51
C THR A 177 -36.65 -43.46 -4.96
N THR A 178 -37.00 -43.87 -3.72
CA THR A 178 -37.72 -43.33 -2.52
C THR A 178 -37.30 -44.18 -1.28
N THR A 179 -37.16 -43.74 -0.01
CA THR A 179 -38.23 -43.77 1.04
C THR A 179 -37.73 -43.43 2.47
N LYS A 180 -38.61 -42.78 3.24
CA LYS A 180 -38.88 -42.86 4.71
C LYS A 180 -37.76 -43.16 5.75
N ALA A 181 -37.46 -42.10 6.52
CA ALA A 181 -37.64 -41.98 7.98
C ALA A 181 -37.19 -43.09 8.96
N LEU A 182 -36.34 -42.71 9.92
CA LEU A 182 -36.58 -43.00 11.34
C LEU A 182 -36.09 -41.85 12.23
N SER A 183 -36.89 -41.48 13.23
CA SER A 183 -36.56 -40.48 14.24
C SER A 183 -36.21 -41.15 15.57
N LYS A 184 -35.32 -40.52 16.35
CA LYS A 184 -35.41 -40.49 17.82
C LYS A 184 -34.55 -39.38 18.40
N ALA A 185 -35.12 -38.66 19.35
CA ALA A 185 -34.47 -37.53 20.03
C ALA A 185 -33.72 -38.00 21.28
N VAL A 186 -32.72 -37.23 21.68
CA VAL A 186 -32.27 -37.13 23.07
C VAL A 186 -32.32 -35.65 23.44
N THR A 187 -33.19 -35.31 24.39
CA THR A 187 -33.34 -33.95 24.90
C THR A 187 -32.58 -33.85 26.22
N THR A 188 -31.52 -33.04 26.25
CA THR A 188 -30.82 -32.71 27.49
C THR A 188 -31.07 -31.24 27.81
N THR A 189 -31.87 -30.98 28.84
CA THR A 189 -32.31 -29.64 29.23
C THR A 189 -31.25 -28.96 30.10
N THR A 190 -30.43 -28.10 29.51
CA THR A 190 -29.52 -27.23 30.29
C THR A 190 -30.14 -25.84 30.42
N THR A 191 -30.61 -25.53 31.62
CA THR A 191 -31.28 -24.27 31.96
C THR A 191 -30.27 -23.11 32.03
N ALA A 192 -30.05 -22.40 30.93
CA ALA A 192 -29.26 -21.18 30.92
C ALA A 192 -30.08 -20.01 31.46
N VAL A 193 -29.67 -19.47 32.61
CA VAL A 193 -30.27 -18.27 33.21
C VAL A 193 -29.90 -17.04 32.37
N GLN A 194 -30.76 -16.69 31.42
CA GLN A 194 -30.63 -15.45 30.65
C GLN A 194 -30.97 -14.25 31.55
N ARG A 195 -29.95 -13.47 31.93
CA ARG A 195 -30.17 -12.08 32.35
C ARG A 195 -30.69 -11.30 31.14
N PRO A 196 -31.65 -10.37 31.29
CA PRO A 196 -32.10 -9.56 30.16
C PRO A 196 -30.93 -8.72 29.62
N ILE A 197 -30.50 -9.00 28.40
CA ILE A 197 -29.65 -8.06 27.65
C ILE A 197 -30.53 -6.83 27.43
N ALA A 198 -30.08 -5.67 27.91
CA ALA A 198 -30.80 -4.43 27.76
C ALA A 198 -31.08 -4.18 26.27
N SER A 199 -32.35 -3.97 25.93
CA SER A 199 -32.78 -3.75 24.55
C SER A 199 -32.09 -2.50 23.99
N THR A 200 -31.20 -2.69 23.02
CA THR A 200 -30.57 -1.60 22.28
C THR A 200 -31.64 -0.66 21.74
N PRO A 201 -31.56 0.67 21.94
CA PRO A 201 -32.55 1.58 21.40
C PRO A 201 -32.62 1.44 19.88
N SER A 202 -33.83 1.37 19.33
CA SER A 202 -34.08 1.43 17.90
C SER A 202 -33.61 2.78 17.35
N MET A 203 -32.35 2.87 16.91
CA MET A 203 -31.82 4.06 16.24
C MET A 203 -32.28 4.12 14.78
N GLN A 204 -33.58 4.21 14.58
CA GLN A 204 -34.16 4.93 13.44
C GLN A 204 -34.02 6.45 13.61
N ALA A 205 -32.84 6.90 14.07
CA ALA A 205 -32.43 8.28 13.88
C ALA A 205 -32.19 8.47 12.38
N THR A 206 -33.16 9.08 11.71
CA THR A 206 -32.95 9.74 10.43
C THR A 206 -31.90 10.82 10.65
N PHE A 207 -30.74 10.66 10.04
CA PHE A 207 -29.73 11.70 10.03
C PHE A 207 -30.32 12.93 9.34
N GLN A 208 -30.57 13.99 10.09
CA GLN A 208 -31.05 15.25 9.53
C GLN A 208 -29.86 15.95 8.88
N THR A 209 -29.66 15.70 7.59
CA THR A 209 -28.71 16.40 6.69
C THR A 209 -29.18 17.82 6.35
N THR A 210 -29.97 18.43 7.25
CA THR A 210 -30.62 19.73 7.09
C THR A 210 -29.66 20.87 7.44
N GLY A 211 -28.85 21.27 6.46
CA GLY A 211 -28.05 22.49 6.50
C GLY A 211 -27.97 23.13 5.12
N PRO A 212 -27.56 24.42 5.03
CA PRO A 212 -27.21 24.99 3.74
C PRO A 212 -26.06 24.18 3.11
N LYS A 213 -26.13 23.92 1.80
CA LYS A 213 -25.03 23.29 1.08
C LYS A 213 -23.87 24.30 1.00
N ILE A 214 -22.79 24.00 1.71
CA ILE A 214 -21.54 24.77 1.73
C ILE A 214 -20.65 24.35 0.55
N ASN A 215 -20.58 23.04 0.26
CA ASN A 215 -19.73 22.47 -0.79
C ASN A 215 -20.53 21.48 -1.64
N PRO A 216 -21.45 21.96 -2.50
CA PRO A 216 -22.26 21.08 -3.35
C PRO A 216 -21.38 20.34 -4.37
N HIS A 217 -21.53 19.01 -4.46
CA HIS A 217 -20.72 18.16 -5.33
C HIS A 217 -21.31 18.06 -6.75
N ASN A 218 -21.39 19.22 -7.42
CA ASN A 218 -22.06 19.41 -8.71
C ASN A 218 -21.17 19.01 -9.92
N PHE A 219 -20.48 17.88 -9.83
CA PHE A 219 -19.63 17.33 -10.89
C PHE A 219 -20.38 16.28 -11.73
N ASN A 220 -20.02 16.17 -13.01
CA ASN A 220 -20.60 15.24 -13.97
C ASN A 220 -19.61 14.11 -14.27
N PHE A 221 -20.13 12.89 -14.43
CA PHE A 221 -19.30 11.76 -14.87
C PHE A 221 -18.95 11.90 -16.37
N ILE A 222 -17.65 12.04 -16.66
CA ILE A 222 -17.07 11.90 -18.00
C ILE A 222 -17.06 10.41 -18.39
N ILE A 223 -16.69 9.54 -17.44
CA ILE A 223 -16.73 8.08 -17.55
C ILE A 223 -17.48 7.56 -16.31
N ASN A 224 -18.49 6.70 -16.51
CA ASN A 224 -19.38 6.27 -15.41
C ASN A 224 -19.50 4.75 -15.23
N ASN A 225 -19.54 3.97 -16.32
CA ASN A 225 -19.80 2.52 -16.32
C ASN A 225 -20.91 2.07 -15.33
N PRO A 226 -22.15 2.60 -15.45
CA PRO A 226 -23.21 2.38 -14.46
C PRO A 226 -23.52 0.89 -14.23
N ASP A 227 -23.36 0.05 -15.26
CA ASP A 227 -23.66 -1.38 -15.20
C ASP A 227 -22.55 -2.24 -14.57
N LYS A 228 -21.39 -1.66 -14.21
CA LYS A 228 -20.21 -2.39 -13.71
C LYS A 228 -20.49 -3.17 -12.41
N CYS A 229 -21.39 -2.68 -11.55
CA CYS A 229 -21.78 -3.41 -10.35
C CYS A 229 -22.69 -4.62 -10.65
N GLY A 230 -23.50 -4.54 -11.72
CA GLY A 230 -24.54 -5.52 -12.06
C GLY A 230 -25.66 -5.59 -11.01
N ASP A 231 -26.37 -6.72 -10.96
CA ASP A 231 -27.46 -7.00 -9.99
C ASP A 231 -27.08 -8.07 -8.94
N GLY A 232 -25.80 -8.45 -8.84
CA GLY A 232 -25.33 -9.53 -7.97
C GLY A 232 -25.35 -9.19 -6.47
N ASP A 233 -25.28 -10.22 -5.62
CA ASP A 233 -25.09 -10.10 -4.17
C ASP A 233 -23.64 -9.69 -3.83
N VAL A 234 -23.29 -8.44 -4.13
CA VAL A 234 -21.95 -7.88 -3.97
C VAL A 234 -21.62 -7.74 -2.48
N LEU A 235 -20.64 -8.51 -1.99
CA LEU A 235 -20.12 -8.34 -0.63
C LEU A 235 -19.38 -7.01 -0.49
N LEU A 236 -18.56 -6.67 -1.48
CA LEU A 236 -17.63 -5.56 -1.41
C LEU A 236 -17.49 -4.85 -2.76
N LEU A 237 -17.60 -3.53 -2.75
CA LEU A 237 -17.15 -2.65 -3.83
C LEU A 237 -15.82 -1.98 -3.42
N ILE A 238 -14.75 -2.26 -4.13
CA ILE A 238 -13.44 -1.62 -3.93
C ILE A 238 -13.33 -0.43 -4.90
N LEU A 239 -13.15 0.75 -4.34
CA LEU A 239 -12.99 2.02 -5.03
C LEU A 239 -11.53 2.46 -4.88
N VAL A 240 -10.74 2.19 -5.91
CA VAL A 240 -9.30 2.45 -5.94
C VAL A 240 -9.06 3.87 -6.45
N THR A 241 -8.58 4.76 -5.59
CA THR A 241 -8.23 6.13 -6.00
C THR A 241 -6.85 6.14 -6.65
N THR A 242 -6.81 6.55 -7.92
CA THR A 242 -5.59 6.51 -8.76
C THR A 242 -5.49 7.79 -9.60
N THR A 243 -4.32 8.05 -10.18
CA THR A 243 -4.10 9.19 -11.09
C THR A 243 -4.38 8.80 -12.55
N PRO A 244 -4.64 9.74 -13.47
CA PRO A 244 -4.80 9.44 -14.90
C PRO A 244 -3.64 8.60 -15.46
N GLN A 245 -2.41 8.96 -15.09
CA GLN A 245 -1.17 8.32 -15.51
C GLN A 245 -0.90 6.95 -14.83
N GLY A 246 -1.65 6.58 -13.79
CA GLY A 246 -1.48 5.34 -13.00
C GLY A 246 -1.85 4.03 -13.71
N GLN A 247 -1.73 3.95 -15.05
CA GLN A 247 -2.15 2.80 -15.85
C GLN A 247 -1.46 1.49 -15.43
N VAL A 248 -0.16 1.54 -15.12
CA VAL A 248 0.63 0.39 -14.66
C VAL A 248 0.13 -0.11 -13.30
N GLN A 249 -0.18 0.80 -12.38
CA GLN A 249 -0.76 0.47 -11.07
C GLN A 249 -2.13 -0.18 -11.23
N ARG A 250 -3.04 0.43 -12.03
CA ARG A 250 -4.35 -0.15 -12.33
C ARG A 250 -4.25 -1.54 -12.94
N GLU A 251 -3.41 -1.73 -13.95
CA GLU A 251 -3.19 -3.04 -14.58
C GLU A 251 -2.63 -4.08 -13.59
N THR A 252 -1.71 -3.66 -12.71
CA THR A 252 -1.14 -4.54 -11.67
C THR A 252 -2.20 -4.94 -10.65
N ILE A 253 -3.04 -4.00 -10.19
CA ILE A 253 -4.14 -4.26 -9.26
C ILE A 253 -5.16 -5.22 -9.89
N ARG A 254 -5.54 -5.02 -11.16
CA ARG A 254 -6.42 -5.95 -11.91
C ARG A 254 -5.88 -7.37 -12.02
N LYS A 255 -4.55 -7.55 -12.04
CA LYS A 255 -3.88 -8.86 -12.14
C LYS A 255 -3.58 -9.50 -10.78
N THR A 256 -3.64 -8.72 -9.70
CA THR A 256 -3.33 -9.15 -8.32
C THR A 256 -4.58 -9.07 -7.45
N TRP A 257 -4.55 -8.36 -6.31
CA TRP A 257 -5.61 -8.38 -5.30
C TRP A 257 -6.97 -7.84 -5.79
N GLY A 258 -6.98 -6.97 -6.80
CA GLY A 258 -8.18 -6.37 -7.39
C GLY A 258 -8.90 -7.24 -8.41
N ASN A 259 -8.40 -8.44 -8.73
CA ASN A 259 -9.08 -9.37 -9.64
C ASN A 259 -10.35 -9.94 -9.01
N GLU A 260 -11.52 -9.58 -9.55
CA GLU A 260 -12.86 -10.00 -9.06
C GLU A 260 -13.06 -11.53 -8.98
N SER A 261 -12.18 -12.33 -9.62
CA SER A 261 -12.22 -13.80 -9.58
C SER A 261 -11.43 -14.43 -8.42
N ASN A 262 -10.71 -13.65 -7.60
CA ASN A 262 -9.78 -14.17 -6.59
C ASN A 262 -10.45 -15.05 -5.51
N ILE A 263 -11.74 -14.85 -5.22
CA ILE A 263 -12.43 -15.56 -4.13
C ILE A 263 -13.68 -16.28 -4.68
N PRO A 264 -13.58 -17.60 -4.95
CA PRO A 264 -14.71 -18.39 -5.43
C PRO A 264 -15.93 -18.28 -4.51
N GLY A 265 -17.08 -17.91 -5.09
CA GLY A 265 -18.35 -17.77 -4.36
C GLY A 265 -18.53 -16.46 -3.58
N VAL A 266 -17.56 -15.54 -3.60
CA VAL A 266 -17.70 -14.19 -3.04
C VAL A 266 -17.65 -13.17 -4.17
N ILE A 267 -18.76 -12.46 -4.40
CA ILE A 267 -18.80 -11.40 -5.40
C ILE A 267 -18.23 -10.12 -4.78
N PHE A 268 -17.13 -9.62 -5.34
CA PHE A 268 -16.68 -8.25 -5.13
C PHE A 268 -16.41 -7.57 -6.46
N LYS A 269 -16.40 -6.23 -6.45
CA LYS A 269 -16.20 -5.38 -7.62
C LYS A 269 -15.02 -4.45 -7.42
N THR A 270 -14.21 -4.25 -8.45
CA THR A 270 -13.09 -3.30 -8.42
C THR A 270 -13.34 -2.20 -9.43
N VAL A 271 -13.26 -0.95 -8.98
CA VAL A 271 -13.52 0.26 -9.76
C VAL A 271 -12.42 1.29 -9.48
N PHE A 272 -11.87 1.90 -10.53
CA PHE A 272 -10.82 2.89 -10.44
C PHE A 272 -11.38 4.31 -10.53
N ALA A 273 -11.17 5.10 -9.48
CA ALA A 273 -11.69 6.45 -9.31
C ALA A 273 -10.63 7.51 -9.66
N ILE A 274 -10.97 8.36 -10.64
CA ILE A 274 -10.04 9.33 -11.27
C ILE A 274 -10.75 10.69 -11.43
N GLY A 275 -10.00 11.80 -11.44
CA GLY A 275 -10.52 13.11 -11.85
C GLY A 275 -10.21 13.43 -13.32
N HIS A 276 -10.63 14.60 -13.77
CA HIS A 276 -10.29 15.18 -15.07
C HIS A 276 -8.79 15.50 -15.19
N THR A 277 -8.24 15.41 -16.40
CA THR A 277 -6.88 15.82 -16.74
C THR A 277 -6.84 16.61 -18.05
N ASP A 278 -6.08 17.69 -18.07
CA ASP A 278 -5.82 18.49 -19.27
C ASP A 278 -4.73 17.88 -20.18
N ASP A 279 -4.05 16.82 -19.70
CA ASP A 279 -3.17 15.99 -20.53
C ASP A 279 -4.01 15.12 -21.47
N ALA A 280 -4.12 15.57 -22.72
CA ALA A 280 -4.87 14.91 -23.77
C ALA A 280 -4.36 13.49 -24.09
N ALA A 281 -3.07 13.19 -23.89
CA ALA A 281 -2.52 11.85 -24.12
C ALA A 281 -2.95 10.90 -22.99
N ALA A 282 -2.87 11.35 -21.74
CA ALA A 282 -3.38 10.60 -20.59
C ALA A 282 -4.91 10.39 -20.69
N GLN A 283 -5.68 11.40 -21.10
CA GLN A 283 -7.13 11.26 -21.27
C GLN A 283 -7.49 10.29 -22.40
N ALA A 284 -6.76 10.31 -23.52
CA ALA A 284 -6.98 9.34 -24.61
C ALA A 284 -6.68 7.90 -24.15
N ALA A 285 -5.57 7.69 -23.42
CA ALA A 285 -5.21 6.39 -22.86
C ALA A 285 -6.27 5.88 -21.84
N LEU A 286 -6.83 6.76 -21.02
CA LEU A 286 -7.95 6.43 -20.11
C LEU A 286 -9.20 5.96 -20.86
N VAL A 287 -9.54 6.59 -21.98
CA VAL A 287 -10.70 6.20 -22.80
C VAL A 287 -10.48 4.82 -23.44
N GLU A 288 -9.30 4.56 -24.00
CA GLU A 288 -8.94 3.24 -24.55
C GLU A 288 -8.92 2.14 -23.47
N GLU A 289 -8.33 2.42 -22.31
CA GLU A 289 -8.33 1.53 -21.15
C GLU A 289 -9.76 1.22 -20.68
N ASN A 290 -10.60 2.25 -20.60
CA ASN A 290 -12.01 2.11 -20.25
C ASN A 290 -12.79 1.27 -21.27
N ASP A 291 -12.51 1.42 -22.56
CA ASP A 291 -13.17 0.62 -23.60
C ASP A 291 -12.86 -0.88 -23.50
N LYS A 292 -11.69 -1.23 -22.94
CA LYS A 292 -11.30 -2.62 -22.68
C LYS A 292 -11.85 -3.18 -21.37
N PHE A 293 -11.81 -2.42 -20.27
CA PHE A 293 -12.04 -2.96 -18.92
C PHE A 293 -13.36 -2.53 -18.25
N LYS A 294 -13.97 -1.42 -18.70
CA LYS A 294 -15.27 -0.89 -18.20
C LYS A 294 -15.35 -0.76 -16.67
N ASP A 295 -14.23 -0.42 -16.05
CA ASP A 295 -14.04 -0.37 -14.59
C ASP A 295 -13.48 0.96 -14.08
N ILE A 296 -13.53 2.02 -14.89
CA ILE A 296 -13.09 3.38 -14.52
C ILE A 296 -14.31 4.25 -14.23
N ILE A 297 -14.20 5.12 -13.23
CA ILE A 297 -15.12 6.25 -13.01
C ILE A 297 -14.32 7.55 -12.99
N GLN A 298 -14.82 8.56 -13.69
CA GLN A 298 -14.17 9.84 -13.86
C GLN A 298 -15.19 10.97 -13.82
N GLU A 299 -14.99 11.96 -12.95
CA GLU A 299 -15.76 13.21 -12.92
C GLU A 299 -14.94 14.42 -13.40
N ASP A 300 -15.64 15.49 -13.77
CA ASP A 300 -15.10 16.73 -14.35
C ASP A 300 -14.40 17.69 -13.35
N PHE A 301 -13.99 17.22 -12.15
CA PHE A 301 -13.06 17.96 -11.28
C PHE A 301 -11.60 17.64 -11.61
N VAL A 302 -10.71 18.64 -11.56
CA VAL A 302 -9.27 18.45 -11.84
C VAL A 302 -8.65 17.43 -10.87
N ASP A 303 -7.99 16.40 -11.38
CA ASP A 303 -7.28 15.42 -10.56
C ASP A 303 -6.04 16.05 -9.90
N SER A 304 -6.04 16.16 -8.58
CA SER A 304 -4.91 16.66 -7.82
C SER A 304 -4.95 16.17 -6.37
N TYR A 305 -3.81 16.21 -5.67
CA TYR A 305 -3.76 15.86 -4.25
C TYR A 305 -4.70 16.72 -3.38
N HIS A 306 -4.90 17.99 -3.74
CA HIS A 306 -5.82 18.88 -3.04
C HIS A 306 -7.30 18.59 -3.33
N ASN A 307 -7.61 17.74 -4.31
CA ASN A 307 -8.96 17.33 -4.71
C ASN A 307 -9.27 15.86 -4.36
N LEU A 308 -8.44 15.18 -3.55
CA LEU A 308 -8.73 13.82 -3.07
C LEU A 308 -10.04 13.71 -2.30
N THR A 309 -10.46 14.78 -1.63
CA THR A 309 -11.77 14.85 -0.97
C THR A 309 -12.91 14.83 -1.98
N LEU A 310 -12.82 15.57 -3.11
CA LEU A 310 -13.80 15.48 -4.19
C LEU A 310 -13.84 14.07 -4.80
N LYS A 311 -12.68 13.45 -5.01
CA LYS A 311 -12.57 12.07 -5.48
C LYS A 311 -13.20 11.05 -4.51
N THR A 312 -13.10 11.29 -3.20
CA THR A 312 -13.72 10.46 -2.17
C THR A 312 -15.24 10.65 -2.10
N VAL A 313 -15.72 11.89 -2.23
CA VAL A 313 -17.16 12.19 -2.33
C VAL A 313 -17.76 11.59 -3.61
N MET A 314 -17.04 11.61 -4.74
CA MET A 314 -17.38 10.88 -5.97
C MET A 314 -17.51 9.36 -5.72
N CYS A 315 -16.57 8.76 -4.98
CA CYS A 315 -16.63 7.35 -4.61
C CYS A 315 -17.91 7.01 -3.83
N TRP A 316 -18.30 7.83 -2.86
CA TRP A 316 -19.57 7.66 -2.14
C TRP A 316 -20.79 7.85 -3.04
N LYS A 317 -20.79 8.90 -3.87
CA LYS A 317 -21.83 9.19 -4.88
C LYS A 317 -22.07 8.00 -5.79
N TRP A 318 -21.01 7.47 -6.39
CA TRP A 318 -21.10 6.34 -7.31
C TRP A 318 -21.60 5.08 -6.61
N ALA A 319 -21.10 4.80 -5.39
CA ALA A 319 -21.52 3.62 -4.61
C ALA A 319 -23.04 3.58 -4.35
N PHE A 320 -23.65 4.67 -3.86
CA PHE A 320 -25.10 4.66 -3.58
C PHE A 320 -25.98 4.81 -4.84
N GLN A 321 -25.45 5.33 -5.94
CA GLN A 321 -26.20 5.52 -7.20
C GLN A 321 -26.17 4.28 -8.11
N TYR A 322 -25.01 3.64 -8.24
CA TYR A 322 -24.75 2.59 -9.24
C TYR A 322 -24.33 1.24 -8.64
N CYS A 323 -24.18 1.15 -7.32
CA CYS A 323 -23.90 -0.11 -6.62
C CYS A 323 -24.61 -0.21 -5.25
N PRO A 324 -25.90 0.16 -5.12
CA PRO A 324 -26.61 0.25 -3.83
C PRO A 324 -26.76 -1.10 -3.12
N GLN A 325 -26.62 -2.21 -3.83
CA GLN A 325 -26.70 -3.57 -3.29
C GLN A 325 -25.37 -4.08 -2.70
N ALA A 326 -24.25 -3.40 -2.94
CA ALA A 326 -23.00 -3.74 -2.27
C ALA A 326 -23.18 -3.62 -0.75
N ARG A 327 -22.71 -4.61 0.03
CA ARG A 327 -22.86 -4.59 1.49
C ARG A 327 -21.86 -3.63 2.15
N PHE A 328 -20.64 -3.60 1.63
CA PHE A 328 -19.56 -2.71 2.05
C PHE A 328 -18.91 -2.05 0.84
N ILE A 329 -18.30 -0.89 1.07
CA ILE A 329 -17.31 -0.30 0.17
C ILE A 329 -15.94 -0.30 0.85
N MET A 330 -14.87 -0.36 0.07
CA MET A 330 -13.49 -0.11 0.51
C MET A 330 -12.87 0.99 -0.34
N LYS A 331 -12.37 2.05 0.28
CA LYS A 331 -11.42 2.95 -0.39
C LYS A 331 -10.03 2.35 -0.26
N ALA A 332 -9.25 2.41 -1.33
CA ALA A 332 -7.83 2.07 -1.32
C ALA A 332 -7.06 3.03 -2.25
N ASP A 333 -5.84 3.40 -1.89
CA ASP A 333 -4.92 4.08 -2.81
C ASP A 333 -4.22 3.06 -3.75
N ASP A 334 -3.78 3.52 -4.92
CA ASP A 334 -3.13 2.68 -5.93
C ASP A 334 -1.71 2.20 -5.57
N ASP A 335 -1.16 2.68 -4.46
CA ASP A 335 0.06 2.20 -3.81
C ASP A 335 -0.19 1.37 -2.54
N THR A 336 -1.39 0.79 -2.42
CA THR A 336 -1.75 -0.10 -1.32
C THR A 336 -1.89 -1.55 -1.78
N PHE A 337 -1.27 -2.47 -1.04
CA PHE A 337 -1.54 -3.91 -1.16
C PHE A 337 -2.72 -4.29 -0.27
N VAL A 338 -3.69 -5.05 -0.81
CA VAL A 338 -4.87 -5.52 -0.06
C VAL A 338 -4.85 -7.04 0.03
N ASN A 339 -4.90 -7.59 1.25
CA ASN A 339 -5.17 -9.01 1.45
C ASN A 339 -6.68 -9.24 1.34
N ILE A 340 -7.15 -9.43 0.10
CA ILE A 340 -8.57 -9.54 -0.21
C ILE A 340 -9.25 -10.73 0.50
N PHE A 341 -8.50 -11.80 0.80
CA PHE A 341 -9.00 -12.96 1.53
C PHE A 341 -9.34 -12.62 2.99
N SER A 342 -8.43 -11.94 3.70
CA SER A 342 -8.66 -11.47 5.07
C SER A 342 -9.78 -10.44 5.14
N ILE A 343 -9.83 -9.50 4.19
CA ILE A 343 -10.93 -8.54 4.05
C ILE A 343 -12.26 -9.29 3.90
N ALA A 344 -12.41 -10.17 2.91
CA ALA A 344 -13.66 -10.88 2.68
C ALA A 344 -14.11 -11.69 3.91
N ARG A 345 -13.18 -12.39 4.57
CA ARG A 345 -13.43 -13.13 5.81
C ARG A 345 -13.98 -12.24 6.93
N HIS A 346 -13.37 -11.06 7.13
CA HIS A 346 -13.82 -10.07 8.10
C HIS A 346 -15.23 -9.52 7.78
N LEU A 347 -15.47 -9.14 6.52
CA LEU A 347 -16.75 -8.55 6.08
C LEU A 347 -17.91 -9.56 6.11
N ILE A 348 -17.65 -10.85 5.85
CA ILE A 348 -18.64 -11.92 6.06
C ILE A 348 -19.04 -12.00 7.55
N GLY A 349 -18.08 -11.82 8.46
CA GLY A 349 -18.34 -11.74 9.90
C GLY A 349 -19.23 -10.54 10.28
N LEU A 350 -18.84 -9.33 9.85
CA LEU A 350 -19.62 -8.10 10.09
C LEU A 350 -21.04 -8.18 9.51
N HIS A 351 -21.20 -8.75 8.31
CA HIS A 351 -22.50 -8.94 7.69
C HIS A 351 -23.40 -9.90 8.48
N LYS A 352 -22.87 -11.06 8.92
CA LYS A 352 -23.60 -12.00 9.79
C LYS A 352 -24.02 -11.36 11.11
N ALA A 353 -23.18 -10.47 11.66
CA ALA A 353 -23.48 -9.68 12.84
C ALA A 353 -24.44 -8.49 12.59
N HIS A 354 -24.90 -8.29 11.34
CA HIS A 354 -25.82 -7.22 10.94
C HIS A 354 -25.30 -5.81 11.27
N VAL A 355 -23.97 -5.62 11.24
CA VAL A 355 -23.30 -4.35 11.49
C VAL A 355 -23.70 -3.31 10.43
N ARG A 356 -23.95 -2.07 10.87
CA ARG A 356 -24.44 -0.94 10.07
C ARG A 356 -23.76 0.36 10.49
N ARG A 357 -23.76 1.37 9.61
CA ARG A 357 -23.13 2.69 9.82
C ARG A 357 -21.69 2.57 10.35
N HIS A 358 -20.95 1.61 9.81
CA HIS A 358 -19.66 1.18 10.31
C HIS A 358 -18.54 1.66 9.39
N VAL A 359 -17.46 2.13 10.00
CA VAL A 359 -16.22 2.52 9.32
C VAL A 359 -15.06 1.85 10.05
N THR A 360 -14.13 1.22 9.34
CA THR A 360 -12.99 0.53 9.93
C THR A 360 -11.71 0.68 9.11
N GLY A 361 -10.57 0.74 9.79
CA GLY A 361 -9.25 0.94 9.21
C GLY A 361 -8.21 1.25 10.30
N TRP A 362 -7.04 1.77 9.91
CA TRP A 362 -6.08 2.29 10.88
C TRP A 362 -6.55 3.66 11.41
N VAL A 363 -7.23 3.68 12.55
CA VAL A 363 -7.78 4.92 13.10
C VAL A 363 -6.70 5.76 13.79
N TYR A 364 -6.55 7.00 13.35
CA TYR A 364 -5.83 8.05 14.05
C TYR A 364 -6.72 8.74 15.10
N VAL A 365 -6.10 9.18 16.18
CA VAL A 365 -6.73 9.87 17.32
C VAL A 365 -5.87 11.08 17.68
N ASP A 366 -6.50 12.22 17.98
CA ASP A 366 -5.85 13.47 18.44
C ASP A 366 -4.70 13.99 17.57
N THR A 367 -4.68 13.66 16.28
CA THR A 367 -3.71 14.20 15.32
C THR A 367 -3.97 15.69 15.08
N LYS A 368 -2.88 16.46 14.90
CA LYS A 368 -2.94 17.92 14.77
C LYS A 368 -2.66 18.36 13.33
N PRO A 369 -3.34 19.40 12.83
CA PRO A 369 -3.01 20.01 11.54
C PRO A 369 -1.56 20.51 11.50
N ILE A 370 -0.85 20.32 10.38
CA ILE A 370 0.46 20.93 10.19
C ILE A 370 0.27 22.43 9.96
N ARG A 371 0.80 23.26 10.87
CA ARG A 371 0.66 24.73 10.86
C ARG A 371 1.87 25.50 10.35
N ASP A 372 2.96 24.81 10.02
CA ASP A 372 4.16 25.40 9.45
C ASP A 372 4.29 25.00 7.97
N PRO A 373 4.20 25.93 7.00
CA PRO A 373 4.36 25.64 5.59
C PRO A 373 5.81 25.31 5.20
N MET A 374 6.79 25.60 6.07
CA MET A 374 8.21 25.23 5.90
C MET A 374 8.56 23.88 6.52
N SER A 375 7.60 23.20 7.16
CA SER A 375 7.79 21.86 7.71
C SER A 375 8.13 20.84 6.62
N GLN A 376 8.93 19.82 6.96
CA GLN A 376 9.15 18.65 6.09
C GLN A 376 7.84 17.88 5.76
N TRP A 377 6.76 18.17 6.46
CA TRP A 377 5.42 17.60 6.27
C TRP A 377 4.43 18.58 5.60
N ASN A 378 4.92 19.63 4.93
CA ASN A 378 4.09 20.68 4.34
C ASN A 378 3.11 20.22 3.25
N LYS A 379 3.26 19.00 2.71
CA LYS A 379 2.22 18.32 1.91
C LYS A 379 0.85 18.29 2.61
N TRP A 380 0.84 18.30 3.94
CA TRP A 380 -0.37 18.30 4.77
C TRP A 380 -0.55 19.61 5.56
N TYR A 381 0.06 20.71 5.10
CA TYR A 381 -0.11 22.04 5.69
C TYR A 381 -1.57 22.51 5.57
N VAL A 382 -2.16 22.93 6.68
CA VAL A 382 -3.55 23.43 6.72
C VAL A 382 -3.58 24.77 7.46
N LYS A 383 -4.07 25.80 6.77
CA LYS A 383 -4.23 27.16 7.32
C LYS A 383 -5.24 27.19 8.46
N TYR A 384 -5.10 28.18 9.33
CA TYR A 384 -6.05 28.38 10.43
C TYR A 384 -7.44 28.78 9.91
N GLU A 385 -7.51 29.59 8.85
CA GLU A 385 -8.79 29.94 8.21
C GLU A 385 -9.53 28.72 7.65
N ASP A 386 -8.80 27.74 7.11
CA ASP A 386 -9.36 26.53 6.49
C ASP A 386 -9.87 25.56 7.55
N TYR A 387 -9.10 25.38 8.62
CA TYR A 387 -9.47 24.54 9.76
C TYR A 387 -8.98 25.19 11.06
N PRO A 388 -9.85 25.81 11.88
CA PRO A 388 -9.43 26.57 13.06
C PRO A 388 -9.24 25.72 14.33
N ARG A 389 -9.56 24.42 14.32
CA ARG A 389 -9.39 23.53 15.49
C ARG A 389 -7.95 23.03 15.61
N ASP A 390 -7.51 22.75 16.83
CA ASP A 390 -6.13 22.32 17.12
C ASP A 390 -5.87 20.83 16.88
N SER A 391 -6.93 20.01 16.79
CA SER A 391 -6.89 18.58 16.47
C SER A 391 -8.00 18.22 15.50
N TYR A 392 -7.79 17.15 14.74
CA TYR A 392 -8.82 16.47 13.96
C TYR A 392 -9.66 15.54 14.85
N PRO A 393 -10.93 15.24 14.48
CA PRO A 393 -11.67 14.12 15.07
C PRO A 393 -11.00 12.78 14.72
N LYS A 394 -11.50 11.66 15.24
CA LYS A 394 -11.03 10.32 14.86
C LYS A 394 -11.31 10.05 13.38
N TYR A 395 -10.33 9.55 12.64
CA TYR A 395 -10.49 9.12 11.24
C TYR A 395 -9.62 7.90 10.91
N PRO A 396 -10.07 6.98 10.02
CA PRO A 396 -9.21 5.94 9.47
C PRO A 396 -8.22 6.54 8.46
N CYS A 397 -6.98 6.09 8.44
CA CYS A 397 -5.93 6.58 7.53
C CYS A 397 -6.32 6.40 6.05
N GLY A 398 -6.06 7.43 5.24
CA GLY A 398 -6.47 7.49 3.83
C GLY A 398 -6.09 6.28 2.97
N PHE A 399 -4.95 5.63 3.19
CA PHE A 399 -4.44 4.57 2.30
C PHE A 399 -5.44 3.43 2.07
N ALA A 400 -6.17 3.01 3.12
CA ALA A 400 -7.25 2.04 3.01
C ALA A 400 -8.20 2.07 4.20
N TYR A 401 -9.50 2.01 3.91
CA TYR A 401 -10.55 1.84 4.91
C TYR A 401 -11.81 1.23 4.29
N VAL A 402 -12.63 0.59 5.14
CA VAL A 402 -13.93 0.02 4.78
C VAL A 402 -15.06 0.86 5.39
N ILE A 403 -16.14 1.04 4.64
CA ILE A 403 -17.39 1.67 5.09
C ILE A 403 -18.56 0.72 4.76
N SER A 404 -19.53 0.55 5.66
CA SER A 404 -20.79 -0.16 5.33
C SER A 404 -21.63 0.69 4.37
N ASN A 405 -22.13 0.09 3.29
CA ASN A 405 -22.68 0.88 2.17
C ASN A 405 -23.98 1.63 2.54
N ASP A 406 -24.68 1.20 3.60
CA ASP A 406 -25.82 1.94 4.17
C ASP A 406 -25.47 3.35 4.67
N PHE A 407 -24.18 3.68 4.78
CA PHE A 407 -23.68 4.96 5.24
C PHE A 407 -23.22 5.91 4.11
N THR A 408 -22.95 5.41 2.90
CA THR A 408 -22.32 6.19 1.81
C THR A 408 -23.17 7.38 1.36
N LYS A 409 -24.48 7.18 1.19
CA LYS A 409 -25.43 8.27 0.88
C LYS A 409 -25.47 9.35 1.97
N VAL A 410 -25.44 8.94 3.24
CA VAL A 410 -25.46 9.86 4.38
C VAL A 410 -24.16 10.67 4.44
N LEU A 411 -23.01 10.03 4.22
CA LEU A 411 -21.71 10.69 4.13
C LEU A 411 -21.68 11.70 2.97
N TYR A 412 -22.19 11.33 1.80
CA TYR A 412 -22.33 12.24 0.66
C TYR A 412 -23.17 13.47 1.01
N GLU A 413 -24.43 13.30 1.46
CA GLU A 413 -25.30 14.43 1.84
C GLU A 413 -24.68 15.28 2.97
N THR A 414 -23.95 14.66 3.89
CA THR A 414 -23.25 15.36 4.98
C THR A 414 -22.08 16.19 4.47
N SER A 415 -21.29 15.67 3.53
CA SER A 415 -20.15 16.35 2.93
C SER A 415 -20.52 17.70 2.29
N GLU A 416 -21.70 17.77 1.65
CA GLU A 416 -22.21 19.01 1.08
C GLU A 416 -22.46 20.12 2.13
N THR A 417 -22.57 19.77 3.41
CA THR A 417 -22.94 20.65 4.53
C THR A 417 -21.81 20.91 5.54
N ILE A 418 -20.58 20.51 5.22
CA ILE A 418 -19.36 20.74 6.02
C ILE A 418 -18.38 21.58 5.18
N LYS A 419 -17.56 22.42 5.82
CA LYS A 419 -16.50 23.16 5.12
C LYS A 419 -15.45 22.18 4.56
N TYR A 420 -15.12 22.32 3.27
CA TYR A 420 -14.11 21.53 2.60
C TYR A 420 -12.76 21.56 3.32
N LEU A 421 -12.15 20.39 3.44
CA LEU A 421 -10.77 20.18 3.86
C LEU A 421 -10.16 19.22 2.84
N PHE A 422 -8.96 19.50 2.32
CA PHE A 422 -8.42 18.71 1.22
C PHE A 422 -7.95 17.29 1.63
N LEU A 423 -7.56 17.13 2.89
CA LEU A 423 -7.20 15.85 3.52
C LEU A 423 -8.48 15.00 3.64
N GLU A 424 -8.61 13.98 2.79
CA GLU A 424 -9.88 13.26 2.59
C GLU A 424 -10.23 12.36 3.76
N ASP A 425 -9.21 11.82 4.42
CA ASP A 425 -9.36 10.97 5.59
C ASP A 425 -9.81 11.79 6.82
N ALA A 426 -9.13 12.91 7.10
CA ALA A 426 -9.57 13.86 8.11
C ALA A 426 -10.97 14.44 7.80
N PHE A 427 -11.31 14.69 6.53
CA PHE A 427 -12.63 15.17 6.12
C PHE A 427 -13.74 14.12 6.31
N LEU A 428 -13.46 12.83 6.05
CA LEU A 428 -14.33 11.72 6.47
C LEU A 428 -14.53 11.74 8.00
N GLY A 429 -13.46 12.00 8.76
CA GLY A 429 -13.54 12.27 10.20
C GLY A 429 -14.55 13.37 10.57
N LEU A 430 -14.54 14.50 9.88
CA LEU A 430 -15.51 15.60 10.09
C LEU A 430 -16.95 15.16 9.80
N CYS A 431 -17.15 14.37 8.74
CA CYS A 431 -18.47 13.85 8.39
C CYS A 431 -18.99 12.88 9.46
N MET A 432 -18.16 11.95 9.91
CA MET A 432 -18.50 11.00 10.98
C MET A 432 -18.78 11.70 12.32
N GLU A 433 -17.96 12.68 12.71
CA GLU A 433 -18.15 13.50 13.91
C GLU A 433 -19.49 14.23 13.90
N LYS A 434 -19.85 14.88 12.78
CA LYS A 434 -21.15 15.56 12.62
C LYS A 434 -22.34 14.59 12.70
N LEU A 435 -22.12 13.33 12.33
CA LEU A 435 -23.11 12.26 12.38
C LEU A 435 -23.12 11.50 13.72
N GLY A 436 -22.21 11.80 14.66
CA GLY A 436 -22.08 11.08 15.92
C GLY A 436 -21.67 9.60 15.74
N VAL A 437 -20.95 9.30 14.67
CA VAL A 437 -20.38 7.96 14.39
C VAL A 437 -18.88 8.01 14.67
N GLU A 438 -18.33 6.96 15.30
CA GLU A 438 -16.89 6.81 15.45
C GLU A 438 -16.37 5.67 14.55
N PRO A 439 -15.18 5.83 13.92
CA PRO A 439 -14.55 4.74 13.21
C PRO A 439 -13.92 3.74 14.18
N VAL A 440 -13.94 2.46 13.82
CA VAL A 440 -13.37 1.36 14.60
C VAL A 440 -11.93 1.11 14.15
N HIS A 441 -10.99 1.11 15.09
CA HIS A 441 -9.59 0.77 14.81
C HIS A 441 -9.44 -0.73 14.51
N HIS A 442 -8.73 -1.08 13.44
CA HIS A 442 -8.40 -2.46 13.10
C HIS A 442 -6.92 -2.59 12.72
N GLY A 443 -6.11 -3.19 13.61
CA GLY A 443 -4.64 -3.24 13.48
C GLY A 443 -4.10 -4.00 12.26
N GLY A 444 -4.93 -4.79 11.57
CA GLY A 444 -4.60 -5.39 10.27
C GLY A 444 -4.50 -4.39 9.11
N PHE A 445 -4.94 -3.14 9.26
CA PHE A 445 -4.67 -2.07 8.29
C PHE A 445 -3.36 -1.40 8.69
N VAL A 446 -2.30 -1.57 7.90
CA VAL A 446 -0.96 -1.11 8.27
C VAL A 446 -0.50 0.06 7.39
N PRO A 447 -0.34 1.29 7.94
CA PRO A 447 -0.03 2.49 7.17
C PRO A 447 1.45 2.62 6.76
N TRP A 448 2.26 1.57 6.97
CA TRP A 448 3.63 1.40 6.50
C TRP A 448 3.77 0.12 5.67
N TYR A 449 4.86 -0.01 4.90
CA TYR A 449 5.16 -1.23 4.15
C TYR A 449 5.33 -2.42 5.10
N THR A 450 4.56 -3.48 4.85
CA THR A 450 4.63 -4.76 5.56
C THR A 450 5.19 -5.81 4.61
N HIS A 451 6.35 -6.37 4.97
CA HIS A 451 6.92 -7.48 4.22
C HIS A 451 6.12 -8.76 4.49
N ILE A 452 5.72 -9.48 3.44
CA ILE A 452 5.08 -10.79 3.51
C ILE A 452 6.14 -11.83 3.14
N ASP A 453 6.53 -12.69 4.08
CA ASP A 453 7.62 -13.67 3.96
C ASP A 453 7.19 -15.13 4.16
N SER A 454 5.93 -15.36 4.52
CA SER A 454 5.40 -16.64 4.97
C SER A 454 3.87 -16.67 4.82
N CYS A 455 3.21 -17.78 5.16
CA CYS A 455 1.76 -17.92 5.00
C CYS A 455 0.91 -17.36 6.16
N GLN A 456 1.53 -16.76 7.20
CA GLN A 456 0.83 -16.37 8.43
C GLN A 456 0.37 -14.90 8.43
N PHE A 457 -0.26 -14.45 7.34
CA PHE A 457 -0.75 -13.07 7.16
C PHE A 457 -2.28 -12.95 7.15
N ASP A 458 -2.99 -13.91 7.74
CA ASP A 458 -4.44 -13.87 7.96
C ASP A 458 -4.94 -12.69 8.82
N TRP A 459 -4.03 -12.05 9.57
CA TRP A 459 -4.29 -10.85 10.35
C TRP A 459 -4.18 -9.56 9.50
N LEU A 460 -3.38 -9.58 8.44
CA LEU A 460 -3.14 -8.43 7.57
C LEU A 460 -4.35 -8.23 6.67
N MET A 461 -4.86 -7.00 6.62
CA MET A 461 -5.97 -6.54 5.78
C MET A 461 -5.45 -5.71 4.61
N ALA A 462 -4.56 -4.74 4.89
CA ALA A 462 -3.94 -3.89 3.88
C ALA A 462 -2.57 -3.38 4.36
N SER A 463 -1.65 -3.13 3.41
CA SER A 463 -0.32 -2.55 3.64
C SER A 463 -0.07 -1.40 2.66
N HIS A 464 0.38 -0.26 3.17
CA HIS A 464 0.66 0.94 2.39
C HIS A 464 2.07 0.94 1.75
N TRP A 465 2.38 1.94 0.92
CA TRP A 465 3.67 2.22 0.27
C TRP A 465 4.17 1.16 -0.73
N VAL A 466 3.27 0.38 -1.31
CA VAL A 466 3.56 -0.64 -2.33
C VAL A 466 3.50 -0.02 -3.74
N LYS A 467 4.35 0.98 -3.99
CA LYS A 467 4.34 1.78 -5.24
C LYS A 467 4.87 1.08 -6.48
N ALA A 468 5.92 0.29 -6.30
CA ALA A 468 6.54 -0.47 -7.38
C ALA A 468 5.68 -1.70 -7.69
N TYR A 469 5.35 -1.92 -8.96
CA TYR A 469 4.48 -3.02 -9.36
C TYR A 469 5.13 -4.37 -9.03
N GLU A 470 6.45 -4.44 -9.03
CA GLU A 470 7.27 -5.58 -8.62
C GLU A 470 7.02 -5.97 -7.16
N TYR A 471 6.90 -4.99 -6.26
CA TYR A 471 6.55 -5.27 -4.86
C TYR A 471 5.09 -5.70 -4.71
N MET A 472 4.16 -5.13 -5.48
CA MET A 472 2.77 -5.59 -5.50
C MET A 472 2.67 -7.05 -5.96
N TRP A 473 3.40 -7.41 -7.00
CA TRP A 473 3.53 -8.79 -7.49
C TRP A 473 4.23 -9.71 -6.50
N TYR A 474 5.29 -9.25 -5.85
CA TYR A 474 5.99 -10.03 -4.82
C TYR A 474 5.05 -10.38 -3.65
N LEU A 475 4.40 -9.38 -3.07
CA LEU A 475 3.45 -9.57 -1.96
C LEU A 475 2.27 -10.44 -2.38
N TRP A 476 1.74 -10.27 -3.61
CA TRP A 476 0.66 -11.10 -4.14
C TRP A 476 1.09 -12.56 -4.31
N ASN A 477 2.20 -12.80 -5.01
CA ASN A 477 2.70 -14.14 -5.29
C ASN A 477 3.07 -14.88 -4.00
N THR A 478 3.69 -14.21 -3.01
CA THR A 478 3.96 -14.84 -1.71
C THR A 478 2.66 -15.16 -0.97
N LEU A 479 1.64 -14.28 -1.00
CA LEU A 479 0.34 -14.54 -0.37
C LEU A 479 -0.42 -15.71 -1.04
N THR A 480 -0.34 -15.86 -2.36
CA THR A 480 -1.06 -16.91 -3.13
C THR A 480 -0.23 -18.16 -3.44
N SER A 481 1.02 -18.23 -2.99
CA SER A 481 1.81 -19.48 -2.97
C SER A 481 1.54 -20.32 -1.72
N CYS A 482 0.60 -19.85 -0.89
CA CYS A 482 -0.02 -20.48 0.25
C CYS A 482 -1.44 -20.93 -0.11
#